data_AF-A0A1S8K9T0-F1
#
_entry.id   AF-A0A1S8K9T0-F1
#
_cell.length_a   1.000
_cell.length_b   1.000
_cell.length_c   1.000
_cell.angle_alpha   90.00
_cell.angle_beta   90.00
_cell.angle_gamma   90.00
#
_symmetry.space_group_name_H-M   'P 1'
#
loop_
_entity.id
_entity.type
_entity.pdbx_description
1 polymer ?
#
loop_
_entity_poly.entity_id
_entity_poly.type
_entity_poly.pdbx_seq_one_letter_code
_entity_poly.pdbx_strand_id
1 'polypeptide(L)'
;MKTVILAEKPSQAKAYADSFSKATRKDGYFEIQDRLFSGETVITYGFGHLVELDSPDMYDENWKQWSLEHLPIFPTHYHYHVPKDKKKQFKVVKQQLQSADTIIIATDSDREGELIAWTIIQQAGADHGKIFKRLWINSLEKEAIYQGFQQLRDAEETYPKFEEAQARQIADWLIG
;
A
#
# COMPACT_ATOMS: atom_id res chain seq x y z
N MET A 1 -0.16 -21.57 -3.47
CA MET A 1 0.41 -20.27 -3.84
C MET A 1 -0.71 -19.25 -3.83
N LYS A 2 -0.60 -18.22 -3.01
CA LYS A 2 -1.57 -17.14 -2.86
C LYS A 2 -1.00 -15.81 -3.36
N THR A 3 -1.74 -15.16 -4.24
CA THR A 3 -1.41 -13.85 -4.82
C THR A 3 -2.34 -12.78 -4.24
N VAL A 4 -1.77 -11.68 -3.77
CA VAL A 4 -2.53 -10.52 -3.28
C VAL A 4 -2.20 -9.32 -4.14
N ILE A 5 -3.22 -8.75 -4.78
CA ILE A 5 -3.13 -7.49 -5.51
C ILE A 5 -3.52 -6.37 -4.54
N LEU A 6 -2.61 -5.43 -4.30
CA LEU A 6 -2.82 -4.28 -3.43
C LEU A 6 -3.11 -3.03 -4.28
N ALA A 7 -4.36 -2.59 -4.31
CA ALA A 7 -4.76 -1.34 -4.93
C ALA A 7 -4.79 -0.18 -3.93
N GLU A 8 -4.77 1.05 -4.42
CA GLU A 8 -4.78 2.25 -3.58
C GLU A 8 -6.14 2.55 -2.98
N LYS A 9 -7.22 2.30 -3.74
CA LYS A 9 -8.58 2.73 -3.40
C LYS A 9 -9.65 1.74 -3.87
N PRO A 10 -10.85 1.76 -3.28
CA PRO A 10 -11.90 0.77 -3.57
C PRO A 10 -12.38 0.80 -5.02
N SER A 11 -12.46 1.98 -5.63
CA SER A 11 -12.86 2.16 -7.03
C SER A 11 -11.87 1.52 -7.99
N GLN A 12 -10.56 1.67 -7.72
CA GLN A 12 -9.49 1.05 -8.50
C GLN A 12 -9.50 -0.47 -8.36
N ALA A 13 -9.64 -0.99 -7.13
CA ALA A 13 -9.78 -2.44 -6.92
C ALA A 13 -11.01 -3.02 -7.63
N LYS A 14 -12.13 -2.28 -7.65
CA LYS A 14 -13.32 -2.66 -8.39
C LYS A 14 -13.05 -2.71 -9.90
N ALA A 15 -12.40 -1.70 -10.47
CA ALA A 15 -12.03 -1.69 -11.89
C ALA A 15 -11.16 -2.90 -12.25
N TYR A 16 -10.20 -3.25 -11.39
CA TYR A 16 -9.40 -4.47 -11.57
C TYR A 16 -10.25 -5.73 -11.48
N ALA A 17 -11.11 -5.85 -10.46
CA ALA A 17 -12.00 -6.99 -10.31
C ALA A 17 -12.91 -7.20 -11.54
N ASP A 18 -13.48 -6.13 -12.09
CA ASP A 18 -14.37 -6.15 -13.26
C ASP A 18 -13.63 -6.49 -14.58
N SER A 19 -12.29 -6.36 -14.59
CA SER A 19 -11.45 -6.73 -15.73
C SER A 19 -11.22 -8.24 -15.86
N PHE A 20 -11.34 -8.98 -14.76
CA PHE A 20 -11.12 -10.43 -14.72
C PHE A 20 -12.38 -11.24 -15.06
N SER A 21 -12.19 -12.54 -15.30
CA SER A 21 -13.25 -13.47 -15.70
C SER A 21 -14.35 -13.61 -14.64
N LYS A 22 -13.97 -13.71 -13.36
CA LYS A 22 -14.93 -13.74 -12.25
C LYS A 22 -14.33 -13.14 -10.99
N ALA A 23 -15.11 -12.28 -10.34
CA ALA A 23 -14.77 -11.66 -9.07
C ALA A 23 -15.91 -11.84 -8.06
N THR A 24 -15.58 -12.20 -6.82
CA THR A 24 -16.52 -12.30 -5.71
C THR A 24 -16.17 -11.27 -4.64
N ARG A 25 -17.09 -10.35 -4.34
CA ARG A 25 -16.86 -9.32 -3.34
C ARG A 25 -16.96 -9.90 -1.92
N LYS A 26 -16.01 -9.50 -1.06
CA LYS A 26 -15.99 -9.77 0.38
C LYS A 26 -15.84 -8.45 1.15
N ASP A 27 -15.84 -8.49 2.48
CA ASP A 27 -15.62 -7.28 3.30
C ASP A 27 -14.15 -6.86 3.22
N GLY A 28 -13.86 -5.81 2.44
CA GLY A 28 -12.53 -5.20 2.29
C GLY A 28 -11.62 -5.82 1.23
N TYR A 29 -12.09 -6.79 0.44
CA TYR A 29 -11.34 -7.40 -0.67
C TYR A 29 -12.26 -8.12 -1.67
N PHE A 30 -11.69 -8.56 -2.79
CA PHE A 30 -12.32 -9.38 -3.82
C PHE A 30 -11.55 -10.69 -4.00
N GLU A 31 -12.25 -11.80 -4.19
CA GLU A 31 -11.67 -13.08 -4.63
C GLU A 31 -11.76 -13.17 -6.14
N ILE A 32 -10.65 -13.47 -6.80
CA ILE A 32 -10.52 -13.48 -8.26
C ILE A 32 -10.32 -14.89 -8.78
N GLN A 33 -11.05 -15.23 -9.84
CA GLN A 33 -10.84 -16.43 -10.65
C GLN A 33 -10.56 -15.99 -12.08
N ASP A 34 -9.31 -16.10 -12.50
CA ASP A 34 -8.88 -15.79 -13.87
C ASP A 34 -7.72 -16.69 -14.28
N ARG A 35 -7.62 -16.99 -15.58
CA ARG A 35 -6.53 -17.81 -16.15
C ARG A 35 -5.15 -17.18 -16.01
N LEU A 36 -5.07 -15.87 -15.77
CA LEU A 36 -3.81 -15.18 -15.49
C LEU A 36 -3.13 -15.63 -14.20
N PHE A 37 -3.89 -16.22 -13.27
CA PHE A 37 -3.37 -16.62 -11.96
C PHE A 37 -3.60 -18.11 -11.73
N SER A 38 -2.54 -18.83 -11.36
CA SER A 38 -2.55 -20.29 -11.17
C SER A 38 -2.99 -20.74 -9.76
N GLY A 39 -3.38 -19.81 -8.87
CA GLY A 39 -3.69 -20.09 -7.48
C GLY A 39 -4.71 -19.12 -6.88
N GLU A 40 -4.88 -19.16 -5.56
CA GLU A 40 -5.77 -18.24 -4.84
C GLU A 40 -5.33 -16.80 -5.10
N THR A 41 -6.21 -15.97 -5.65
CA THR A 41 -5.90 -14.59 -5.95
C THR A 41 -6.95 -13.69 -5.32
N VAL A 42 -6.49 -12.65 -4.61
CA VAL A 42 -7.36 -11.66 -4.01
C VAL A 42 -6.90 -10.26 -4.35
N ILE A 43 -7.85 -9.34 -4.51
CA ILE A 43 -7.59 -7.90 -4.63
C ILE A 43 -8.04 -7.24 -3.34
N THR A 44 -7.12 -6.63 -2.61
CA THR A 44 -7.43 -5.76 -1.47
C THR A 44 -7.02 -4.33 -1.80
N TYR A 45 -7.39 -3.39 -0.95
CA TYR A 45 -7.22 -1.97 -1.24
C TYR A 45 -7.04 -1.12 0.01
N GLY A 46 -6.33 -0.01 -0.17
CA GLY A 46 -6.31 1.11 0.76
C GLY A 46 -7.53 2.02 0.64
N PHE A 47 -7.44 3.15 1.34
CA PHE A 47 -8.31 4.31 1.16
C PHE A 47 -7.41 5.52 0.87
N GLY A 48 -6.52 5.38 -0.11
CA GLY A 48 -5.27 6.13 -0.13
C GLY A 48 -4.35 5.60 0.97
N HIS A 49 -3.75 6.51 1.74
CA HIS A 49 -2.95 6.17 2.92
C HIS A 49 -3.78 5.40 3.97
N LEU A 50 -3.40 4.16 4.30
CA LEU A 50 -3.92 3.47 5.49
C LEU A 50 -3.06 3.67 6.72
N VAL A 51 -1.88 4.25 6.54
CA VAL A 51 -0.87 4.48 7.57
C VAL A 51 -0.37 5.90 7.44
N GLU A 52 -0.04 6.50 8.58
CA GLU A 52 0.37 7.90 8.67
C GLU A 52 1.59 7.99 9.57
N LEU A 53 2.46 8.98 9.30
CA LEU A 53 3.59 9.27 10.19
C LEU A 53 3.07 9.65 11.58
N ASP A 54 3.81 9.24 12.59
CA ASP A 54 3.50 9.62 13.94
C ASP A 54 3.67 11.13 14.13
N SER A 55 2.72 11.75 14.83
CA SER A 55 2.84 13.12 15.30
C SER A 55 3.83 13.19 16.46
N PRO A 56 4.42 14.37 16.74
CA PRO A 56 5.39 14.52 17.83
C PRO A 56 4.93 13.96 19.18
N ASP A 57 3.66 14.16 19.55
CA ASP A 57 3.10 13.69 20.81
C ASP A 57 3.05 12.16 20.95
N MET A 58 3.17 11.42 19.84
CA MET A 58 3.26 9.95 19.88
C MET A 58 4.69 9.45 20.12
N TYR A 59 5.69 10.30 19.98
CA TYR A 59 7.08 10.00 20.37
C TYR A 59 7.34 10.41 21.83
N ASP A 60 6.84 11.58 22.25
CA ASP A 60 6.99 12.09 23.61
C ASP A 60 5.75 12.91 24.00
N GLU A 61 5.11 12.56 25.12
CA GLU A 61 3.93 13.29 25.63
C GLU A 61 4.24 14.77 25.91
N ASN A 62 5.50 15.12 26.19
CA ASN A 62 5.93 16.51 26.38
C ASN A 62 5.78 17.35 25.10
N TRP A 63 5.85 16.72 23.92
CA TRP A 63 5.69 17.40 22.63
C TRP A 63 4.22 17.65 22.26
N LYS A 64 3.28 17.21 23.10
CA LYS A 64 1.87 17.55 22.95
C LYS A 64 1.59 19.04 23.19
N GLN A 65 2.37 19.68 24.05
CA GLN A 65 2.32 21.13 24.25
C GLN A 65 3.41 21.80 23.43
N TRP A 66 3.02 22.77 22.61
CA TRP A 66 3.95 23.50 21.76
C TRP A 66 4.83 24.44 22.61
N SER A 67 6.14 24.23 22.58
CA SER A 67 7.14 25.08 23.23
C SER A 67 8.39 25.20 22.36
N LEU A 68 8.95 26.41 22.26
CA LEU A 68 10.20 26.65 21.54
C LEU A 68 11.38 25.87 22.14
N GLU A 69 11.32 25.53 23.43
CA GLU A 69 12.36 24.76 24.13
C GLU A 69 12.47 23.31 23.65
N HIS A 70 11.42 22.78 23.02
CA HIS A 70 11.38 21.42 22.49
C HIS A 70 11.83 21.33 21.03
N LEU A 71 12.12 22.48 20.40
CA LEU A 71 12.53 22.53 18.99
C LEU A 71 14.06 22.50 18.85
N PRO A 72 14.59 21.86 17.79
CA PRO A 72 13.86 21.06 16.80
C PRO A 72 13.50 19.67 17.32
N ILE A 73 12.36 19.14 16.88
CA ILE A 73 11.95 17.76 17.16
C ILE A 73 12.58 16.85 16.12
N PHE A 74 13.49 15.98 16.56
CA PHE A 74 14.24 15.07 15.69
C PHE A 74 14.20 13.64 16.23
N PRO A 75 13.19 12.84 15.85
CA PRO A 75 13.13 11.42 16.21
C PRO A 75 14.31 10.65 15.62
N THR A 76 14.79 9.61 16.32
CA THR A 76 15.82 8.71 15.77
C THR A 76 15.28 7.80 14.66
N HIS A 77 13.99 7.48 14.73
CA HIS A 77 13.27 6.67 13.76
C HIS A 77 11.90 7.29 13.53
N TYR A 78 11.43 7.25 12.30
CA TYR A 78 10.09 7.70 11.94
C TYR A 78 9.14 6.51 12.04
N HIS A 79 8.14 6.64 12.91
CA HIS A 79 7.14 5.63 13.13
C HIS A 79 5.89 5.93 12.33
N TYR A 80 5.21 4.86 11.93
CA TYR A 80 3.91 4.93 11.28
C TYR A 80 2.87 4.25 12.16
N HIS A 81 1.67 4.82 12.20
CA HIS A 81 0.52 4.22 12.85
C HIS A 81 -0.66 4.09 11.89
N VAL A 82 -1.63 3.29 12.30
CA VAL A 82 -2.90 3.12 11.58
C VAL A 82 -3.95 4.00 12.27
N PRO A 83 -4.49 5.03 11.59
CA PRO A 83 -5.56 5.88 12.13
C PRO A 83 -6.78 5.05 12.57
N LYS A 84 -7.48 5.51 13.61
CA LYS A 84 -8.56 4.75 14.26
C LYS A 84 -9.68 4.36 13.29
N ASP A 85 -10.06 5.24 12.39
CA ASP A 85 -11.06 5.05 11.34
C ASP A 85 -10.63 4.05 10.26
N LYS A 86 -9.32 3.88 10.03
CA LYS A 86 -8.76 2.98 9.02
C LYS A 86 -8.43 1.59 9.56
N LYS A 87 -8.45 1.37 10.88
CA LYS A 87 -8.10 0.10 11.54
C LYS A 87 -8.86 -1.11 11.01
N LYS A 88 -10.16 -0.97 10.71
CA LYS A 88 -10.97 -2.09 10.19
C LYS A 88 -10.43 -2.58 8.84
N GLN A 89 -10.23 -1.65 7.90
CA GLN A 89 -9.74 -2.00 6.57
C GLN A 89 -8.29 -2.48 6.63
N PHE A 90 -7.44 -1.81 7.42
CA PHE A 90 -6.05 -2.24 7.58
C PHE A 90 -5.93 -3.67 8.12
N LYS A 91 -6.81 -4.09 9.05
CA LYS A 91 -6.84 -5.47 9.55
C LYS A 91 -7.07 -6.48 8.42
N VAL A 92 -7.98 -6.18 7.50
CA VAL A 92 -8.24 -7.02 6.32
C VAL A 92 -7.02 -7.05 5.41
N VAL A 93 -6.47 -5.89 5.05
CA VAL A 93 -5.28 -5.76 4.19
C VAL A 93 -4.11 -6.53 4.79
N LYS A 94 -3.81 -6.32 6.07
CA LYS A 94 -2.74 -7.02 6.80
C LYS A 94 -2.91 -8.53 6.74
N GLN A 95 -4.11 -9.04 7.00
CA GLN A 95 -4.37 -10.48 6.93
C GLN A 95 -4.10 -11.05 5.53
N GLN A 96 -4.54 -10.35 4.47
CA GLN A 96 -4.30 -10.80 3.10
C GLN A 96 -2.80 -10.78 2.79
N LEU A 97 -2.12 -9.66 3.01
CA LEU A 97 -0.69 -9.48 2.71
C LEU A 97 0.18 -10.49 3.47
N GLN A 98 -0.07 -10.73 4.75
CA GLN A 98 0.68 -11.71 5.55
C GLN A 98 0.53 -13.13 5.02
N SER A 99 -0.66 -13.50 4.54
CA SER A 99 -0.92 -14.83 3.94
C SER A 99 -0.42 -14.98 2.49
N ALA A 100 0.05 -13.91 1.86
CA ALA A 100 0.49 -13.93 0.47
C ALA A 100 1.86 -14.58 0.29
N ASP A 101 2.00 -15.38 -0.78
CA ASP A 101 3.31 -15.76 -1.32
C ASP A 101 3.81 -14.71 -2.33
N THR A 102 2.88 -14.07 -3.04
CA THR A 102 3.15 -13.01 -4.02
C THR A 102 2.29 -11.79 -3.75
N ILE A 103 2.90 -10.61 -3.70
CA ILE A 103 2.21 -9.32 -3.61
C ILE A 103 2.41 -8.58 -4.93
N ILE A 104 1.31 -8.26 -5.59
CA ILE A 104 1.28 -7.38 -6.77
C ILE A 104 0.89 -5.98 -6.29
N ILE A 105 1.83 -5.05 -6.34
CA ILE A 105 1.57 -3.63 -6.10
C ILE A 105 0.81 -3.07 -7.31
N ALA A 106 -0.39 -2.58 -7.08
CA ALA A 106 -1.30 -2.05 -8.09
C ALA A 106 -1.90 -0.70 -7.67
N THR A 107 -1.12 0.10 -6.95
CA THR A 107 -1.40 1.52 -6.67
C THR A 107 -1.12 2.38 -7.92
N ASP A 108 -1.45 3.67 -7.86
CA ASP A 108 -1.24 4.59 -8.98
C ASP A 108 0.25 4.57 -9.43
N SER A 109 0.50 4.75 -10.74
CA SER A 109 1.83 4.58 -11.35
C SER A 109 2.71 5.83 -11.18
N ASP A 110 2.88 6.26 -9.93
CA ASP A 110 3.68 7.42 -9.54
C ASP A 110 4.41 7.16 -8.21
N ARG A 111 5.13 8.16 -7.71
CA ARG A 111 5.89 8.05 -6.46
C ARG A 111 4.99 7.95 -5.21
N GLU A 112 3.79 8.53 -5.26
CA GLU A 112 2.84 8.52 -4.14
C GLU A 112 2.20 7.14 -4.01
N GLY A 113 1.86 6.52 -5.14
CA GLY A 113 1.39 5.15 -5.18
C GLY A 113 2.43 4.16 -4.63
N GLU A 114 3.72 4.37 -4.91
CA GLU A 114 4.79 3.57 -4.27
C GLU A 114 4.83 3.80 -2.75
N LEU A 115 4.76 5.06 -2.29
CA LEU A 115 4.72 5.39 -0.86
C LEU A 115 3.55 4.71 -0.14
N ILE A 116 2.35 4.81 -0.70
CA ILE A 116 1.15 4.18 -0.14
C ILE A 116 1.33 2.66 -0.07
N ALA A 117 1.81 2.04 -1.13
CA ALA A 117 1.96 0.58 -1.18
C ALA A 117 2.96 0.08 -0.13
N TRP A 118 4.17 0.63 -0.14
CA TRP A 118 5.26 0.13 0.69
C TRP A 118 5.05 0.41 2.18
N THR A 119 4.52 1.58 2.55
CA THR A 119 4.21 1.88 3.95
C THR A 119 3.12 0.94 4.50
N ILE A 120 2.12 0.58 3.69
CA ILE A 120 1.11 -0.43 4.07
C ILE A 120 1.74 -1.81 4.25
N ILE A 121 2.59 -2.23 3.31
CA ILE A 121 3.26 -3.54 3.33
C ILE A 121 4.17 -3.66 4.56
N GLN A 122 4.99 -2.63 4.83
CA GLN A 122 5.87 -2.56 5.99
C GLN A 122 5.07 -2.57 7.30
N GLN A 123 4.03 -1.74 7.43
CA GLN A 123 3.20 -1.71 8.63
C GLN A 123 2.45 -3.04 8.85
N ALA A 124 2.14 -3.76 7.77
CA ALA A 124 1.54 -5.09 7.84
C ALA A 124 2.54 -6.18 8.27
N GLY A 125 3.85 -5.90 8.27
CA GLY A 125 4.91 -6.88 8.49
C GLY A 125 4.95 -7.92 7.38
N ALA A 126 4.77 -7.46 6.13
CA ALA A 126 4.66 -8.28 4.94
C ALA A 126 5.72 -7.92 3.87
N ASP A 127 6.80 -7.26 4.28
CA ASP A 127 7.90 -6.76 3.46
C ASP A 127 9.04 -7.78 3.24
N HIS A 128 8.97 -8.95 3.90
CA HIS A 128 9.98 -10.01 3.79
C HIS A 128 9.40 -11.37 3.41
N GLY A 129 10.22 -12.20 2.75
CA GLY A 129 9.88 -13.60 2.44
C GLY A 129 8.78 -13.78 1.38
N LYS A 130 8.58 -12.78 0.53
CA LYS A 130 7.52 -12.75 -0.50
C LYS A 130 8.09 -12.36 -1.86
N ILE A 131 7.37 -12.72 -2.91
CA ILE A 131 7.65 -12.24 -4.27
C ILE A 131 6.88 -10.94 -4.47
N PHE A 132 7.58 -9.87 -4.85
CA PHE A 132 6.95 -8.59 -5.17
C PHE A 132 6.91 -8.38 -6.68
N LYS A 133 5.74 -7.95 -7.17
CA LYS A 133 5.52 -7.57 -8.57
C LYS A 133 4.81 -6.24 -8.64
N ARG A 134 4.95 -5.55 -9.76
CA ARG A 134 4.40 -4.21 -9.95
C ARG A 134 3.58 -4.10 -11.22
N LEU A 135 2.32 -3.71 -11.07
CA LEU A 135 1.45 -3.31 -12.18
C LEU A 135 1.68 -1.83 -12.48
N TRP A 136 2.27 -1.48 -13.63
CA TRP A 136 2.58 -0.09 -13.97
C TRP A 136 1.73 0.41 -15.15
N ILE A 137 0.49 0.83 -14.87
CA ILE A 137 -0.47 1.31 -15.87
C ILE A 137 -1.05 2.68 -15.49
N ASN A 138 -1.42 3.47 -16.51
CA ASN A 138 -2.04 4.79 -16.36
C ASN A 138 -3.50 4.84 -16.85
N SER A 139 -4.08 3.70 -17.22
CA SER A 139 -5.44 3.58 -17.72
C SER A 139 -6.20 2.49 -16.97
N LEU A 140 -7.44 2.78 -16.58
CA LEU A 140 -8.36 1.83 -15.96
C LEU A 140 -9.34 1.21 -16.96
N GLU A 141 -9.06 1.34 -18.26
CA GLU A 141 -9.78 0.61 -19.29
C GLU A 141 -9.51 -0.88 -19.17
N LYS A 142 -10.54 -1.71 -19.35
CA LYS A 142 -10.48 -3.15 -19.10
C LYS A 142 -9.33 -3.85 -19.84
N GLU A 143 -9.11 -3.51 -21.10
CA GLU A 143 -8.03 -4.11 -21.90
C GLU A 143 -6.65 -3.67 -21.39
N ALA A 144 -6.47 -2.39 -21.04
CA ALA A 144 -5.21 -1.88 -20.51
C ALA A 144 -4.85 -2.53 -19.17
N ILE A 145 -5.85 -2.73 -18.30
CA ILE A 145 -5.69 -3.47 -17.04
C ILE A 145 -5.23 -4.91 -17.33
N TYR A 146 -5.96 -5.62 -18.20
CA TYR A 146 -5.67 -7.03 -18.48
C TYR A 146 -4.26 -7.23 -19.07
N GLN A 147 -3.89 -6.40 -20.05
CA GLN A 147 -2.54 -6.39 -20.62
C GLN A 147 -1.47 -6.03 -19.59
N GLY A 148 -1.75 -5.06 -18.70
CA GLY A 148 -0.86 -4.69 -17.61
C GLY A 148 -0.57 -5.86 -16.67
N PHE A 149 -1.58 -6.65 -16.30
CA PHE A 149 -1.39 -7.84 -15.46
C PHE A 149 -0.66 -8.98 -16.18
N GLN A 150 -0.63 -9.00 -17.52
CA GLN A 150 0.22 -9.92 -18.29
C GLN A 150 1.69 -9.49 -18.32
N GLN A 151 1.98 -8.21 -18.08
CA GLN A 151 3.31 -7.61 -18.21
C GLN A 151 3.75 -6.96 -16.89
N LEU A 152 3.60 -7.70 -15.78
CA LEU A 152 4.05 -7.24 -14.47
C LEU A 152 5.56 -7.06 -14.44
N ARG A 153 5.98 -5.93 -13.87
CA ARG A 153 7.39 -5.61 -13.64
C ARG A 153 7.87 -6.19 -12.33
N ASP A 154 9.19 -6.24 -12.16
CA ASP A 154 9.72 -6.45 -10.82
C ASP A 154 9.47 -5.20 -9.97
N ALA A 155 9.10 -5.39 -8.70
CA ALA A 155 8.85 -4.25 -7.81
C ALA A 155 10.13 -3.50 -7.45
N GLU A 156 11.30 -4.15 -7.56
CA GLU A 156 12.60 -3.50 -7.37
C GLU A 156 12.83 -2.35 -8.36
N GLU A 157 12.26 -2.42 -9.57
CA GLU A 157 12.39 -1.37 -10.59
C GLU A 157 11.82 -0.02 -10.14
N THR A 158 10.81 -0.03 -9.26
CA THR A 158 10.11 1.18 -8.79
C THR A 158 10.41 1.53 -7.35
N TYR A 159 11.10 0.66 -6.61
CA TYR A 159 11.48 0.89 -5.21
C TYR A 159 12.21 2.22 -4.96
N PRO A 160 13.13 2.71 -5.82
CA PRO A 160 13.75 4.03 -5.62
C PRO A 160 12.75 5.20 -5.58
N LYS A 161 11.57 5.05 -6.21
CA LYS A 161 10.50 6.08 -6.14
C LYS A 161 9.82 6.10 -4.78
N PHE A 162 9.72 4.94 -4.11
CA PHE A 162 9.30 4.88 -2.72
C PHE A 162 10.30 5.59 -1.81
N GLU A 163 11.59 5.33 -1.98
CA GLU A 163 12.64 6.00 -1.20
C GLU A 163 12.62 7.53 -1.40
N GLU A 164 12.46 8.00 -2.64
CA GLU A 164 12.28 9.43 -2.96
C GLU A 164 11.07 10.02 -2.22
N ALA A 165 9.91 9.37 -2.32
CA ALA A 165 8.66 9.85 -1.72
C ALA A 165 8.71 9.84 -0.19
N GLN A 166 9.32 8.81 0.41
CA GLN A 166 9.49 8.71 1.85
C GLN A 166 10.45 9.78 2.37
N ALA A 167 11.58 10.00 1.71
CA ALA A 167 12.51 11.07 2.08
C ALA A 167 11.84 12.45 2.05
N ARG A 168 11.01 12.70 1.03
CA ARG A 168 10.20 13.93 0.95
C ARG A 168 9.18 14.02 2.09
N GLN A 169 8.44 12.95 2.37
CA GLN A 169 7.45 12.93 3.45
C GLN A 169 8.08 13.25 4.82
N ILE A 170 9.26 12.69 5.08
CA ILE A 170 10.03 12.96 6.30
C ILE A 170 10.53 14.41 6.35
N ALA A 171 11.02 14.94 5.23
CA ALA A 171 11.47 16.33 5.16
C ALA A 171 10.30 17.30 5.41
N ASP A 172 9.14 17.04 4.81
CA ASP A 172 7.92 17.83 5.02
C ASP A 172 7.47 17.76 6.50
N TRP A 173 7.59 16.60 7.16
CA TRP A 173 7.30 16.43 8.59
C TRP A 173 8.29 17.19 9.49
N LEU A 174 9.57 17.22 9.13
CA LEU A 174 10.62 17.89 9.92
C LEU A 174 10.55 19.42 9.86
N ILE A 175 10.12 19.96 8.72
CA ILE A 175 10.14 21.40 8.45
C ILE A 175 8.77 22.05 8.67
N GLY A 176 7.67 21.30 8.46
CA GLY A 176 6.30 21.78 8.57
C GLY A 176 5.84 22.02 10.00
#